data_AF-A0A5K0X1X8-F1
#
_entry.id   AF-A0A5K0X1X8-F1
#
_cell.length_a   1.000
_cell.length_b   1.000
_cell.length_c   1.000
_cell.angle_alpha   90.00
_cell.angle_beta   90.00
_cell.angle_gamma   90.00
#
_symmetry.space_group_name_H-M   'P 1'
#
loop_
_entity.id
_entity.type
_entity.pdbx_description
1 polymer ?
#
loop_
_entity_poly.entity_id
_entity_poly.type
_entity_poly.pdbx_seq_one_letter_code
_entity_poly.pdbx_strand_id
1 'polypeptide(L)' 'GSVSVRFLLHGTSFCFVCCHLASGGKEGDEILRNRGVSQIMLKTKFPAGPSMDLPTSILSH' A
#
# COMPACT_ATOMS: atom_id res chain seq x y z
N GLY A 1 -8.42 -7.76 -1.71
CA GLY A 1 -7.36 -7.16 -2.55
C GLY A 1 -7.21 -5.68 -2.22
N SER A 2 -6.37 -4.93 -2.94
CA SER A 2 -6.16 -3.50 -2.69
C SER A 2 -6.06 -2.69 -3.97
N VAL A 3 -6.39 -1.40 -3.86
CA VAL A 3 -6.11 -0.37 -4.85
C VAL A 3 -5.38 0.76 -4.15
N SER A 4 -4.33 1.26 -4.79
CA SER A 4 -3.49 2.31 -4.22
C SER A 4 -3.27 3.42 -5.24
N VAL A 5 -3.29 4.67 -4.78
CA VAL A 5 -3.04 5.85 -5.61
C VAL A 5 -1.93 6.68 -4.99
N ARG A 6 -0.95 7.06 -5.80
CA ARG A 6 0.14 7.97 -5.44
C ARG A 6 0.11 9.22 -6.32
N PHE A 7 0.27 10.38 -5.73
CA PHE A 7 0.46 11.65 -6.45
C PHE A 7 1.30 12.64 -5.63
N LEU A 8 1.70 13.73 -6.28
CA LEU A 8 2.44 14.85 -5.68
C LEU A 8 1.52 16.06 -5.57
N LEU A 9 1.50 16.72 -4.42
CA LEU A 9 0.75 17.96 -4.20
C LEU A 9 1.67 18.98 -3.51
N HIS A 10 1.94 20.10 -4.19
CA HIS A 10 2.85 21.16 -3.73
C HIS A 10 4.21 20.63 -3.23
N GLY A 11 4.80 19.67 -3.93
CA GLY A 11 6.09 19.07 -3.56
C GLY A 11 6.02 18.01 -2.46
N THR A 12 4.84 17.74 -1.88
CA THR A 12 4.63 16.66 -0.91
C THR A 12 4.03 15.44 -1.59
N SER A 13 4.61 14.27 -1.34
CA SER A 13 4.13 13.01 -1.91
C SER A 13 3.06 12.38 -1.03
N PHE A 14 1.92 12.00 -1.63
CA PHE A 14 0.82 11.33 -0.94
C PHE A 14 0.59 9.94 -1.52
N CYS A 15 0.28 8.99 -0.65
CA CYS A 15 -0.14 7.64 -1.02
C CYS A 15 -1.38 7.24 -0.23
N PHE A 16 -2.46 6.91 -0.95
CA PHE A 16 -3.69 6.39 -0.36
C PHE A 16 -3.85 4.92 -0.72
N VAL A 17 -4.19 4.09 0.26
CA VAL A 17 -4.35 2.65 0.10
C VAL A 17 -5.74 2.26 0.57
N CYS A 18 -6.57 1.79 -0.38
CA CYS A 18 -7.84 1.15 -0.07
C CYS A 18 -7.64 -0.37 -0.11
N CYS A 19 -8.08 -1.08 0.91
CA CYS A 19 -7.93 -2.53 0.98
C CYS A 19 -9.19 -3.23 1.49
N HIS A 20 -9.41 -4.42 0.93
CA HIS A 20 -10.38 -5.39 1.41
C HIS A 20 -9.60 -6.65 1.80
N LEU A 21 -9.48 -6.88 3.11
CA LEU A 21 -8.72 -7.98 3.70
C LEU A 21 -9.62 -9.19 4.01
N ALA A 22 -9.00 -10.29 4.44
CA ALA A 22 -9.73 -11.48 4.88
C ALA A 22 -10.69 -11.13 6.04
N SER A 23 -11.96 -11.54 5.92
CA SER A 23 -12.94 -11.50 7.00
C SER A 23 -12.71 -12.63 8.01
N GLY A 24 -13.44 -12.63 9.12
CA GLY A 24 -13.36 -13.66 10.17
C GLY A 24 -13.05 -13.06 11.53
N GLY A 25 -13.56 -13.68 12.59
CA GLY A 25 -13.43 -13.19 13.97
C GLY A 25 -12.96 -14.28 14.94
N LYS A 26 -12.48 -15.41 14.44
CA LYS A 26 -11.92 -16.48 15.26
C LYS A 26 -10.47 -16.17 15.61
N GLU A 27 -10.00 -16.79 16.68
CA GLU A 27 -8.58 -16.74 17.05
C GLU A 27 -7.71 -17.29 15.92
N GLY A 28 -6.68 -16.54 15.52
CA GLY A 28 -5.79 -16.86 14.42
C GLY A 28 -6.17 -16.22 13.08
N ASP A 29 -7.41 -15.73 12.88
CA ASP A 29 -7.81 -15.05 11.64
C ASP A 29 -7.04 -13.73 11.43
N GLU A 30 -6.54 -13.11 12.50
CA GLU A 30 -5.69 -11.94 12.43
C GLU A 30 -4.37 -12.20 11.70
N ILE A 31 -3.83 -13.43 11.74
CA ILE A 31 -2.61 -13.79 11.01
C ILE A 31 -2.85 -13.66 9.50
N LEU A 32 -4.01 -14.11 9.02
CA LEU A 32 -4.37 -13.99 7.61
C LEU A 32 -4.58 -12.52 7.19
N ARG A 33 -5.23 -11.71 8.04
CA ARG A 33 -5.37 -10.27 7.80
C ARG A 33 -4.02 -9.55 7.76
N ASN A 34 -3.16 -9.81 8.74
CA ASN A 34 -1.82 -9.22 8.82
C ASN A 34 -0.97 -9.60 7.62
N ARG A 35 -1.03 -10.87 7.19
CA ARG A 35 -0.37 -11.33 5.96
C ARG A 35 -0.89 -10.58 4.73
N GLY A 36 -2.20 -10.33 4.66
CA GLY A 36 -2.82 -9.51 3.62
C GLY A 36 -2.22 -8.10 3.56
N VAL A 37 -2.11 -7.43 4.70
CA VAL A 37 -1.47 -6.10 4.81
C VAL A 37 -0.02 -6.16 4.34
N SER A 38 0.78 -7.10 4.87
CA SER A 38 2.21 -7.22 4.48
C SER A 38 2.38 -7.43 2.97
N GLN A 39 1.52 -8.24 2.35
CA GLN A 39 1.56 -8.46 0.90
C GLN A 39 1.23 -7.18 0.11
N ILE A 40 0.24 -6.40 0.56
CA ILE A 40 -0.12 -5.12 -0.08
C ILE A 40 1.05 -4.13 -0.02
N MET A 41 1.68 -4.00 1.16
CA MET A 41 2.81 -3.08 1.36
C MET A 41 4.02 -3.47 0.51
N LEU A 42 4.34 -4.77 0.43
CA LEU A 42 5.50 -5.27 -0.31
C LEU A 42 5.30 -5.26 -1.84
N LYS A 43 4.09 -5.61 -2.30
CA LYS A 43 3.83 -5.86 -3.73
C LYS A 43 3.33 -4.63 -4.48
N THR A 44 2.80 -3.62 -3.80
CA THR A 44 2.36 -2.40 -4.50
C THR A 44 3.57 -1.62 -4.99
N LYS A 45 3.64 -1.42 -6.30
CA LYS A 45 4.66 -0.61 -6.97
C LYS A 45 4.00 0.53 -7.74
N PHE A 46 4.63 1.69 -7.70
CA PHE A 46 4.24 2.86 -8.47
C PHE A 46 5.27 3.07 -9.59
N PRO A 47 4.84 3.52 -10.77
CA PRO A 47 5.77 3.93 -11.82
C PRO A 47 6.73 5.01 -11.33
N ALA A 48 7.95 4.99 -11.84
CA ALA A 48 8.87 6.11 -11.69
C ALA A 48 8.15 7.37 -12.20
N GLY A 49 8.02 8.36 -11.32
CA GLY A 49 7.34 9.61 -11.66
C GLY A 49 8.23 10.51 -12.52
N PRO A 50 7.73 11.69 -12.92
CA PRO A 50 8.54 12.68 -13.64
C PRO A 50 9.69 13.24 -12.78
N SER A 51 9.63 13.10 -11.45
CA SER A 51 10.77 13.33 -10.56
C SER A 51 11.34 12.00 -10.09
N MET A 52 12.67 11.91 -10.14
CA MET A 52 13.46 10.75 -9.72
C MET A 52 13.31 10.44 -8.22
N ASP A 53 12.84 11.39 -7.43
CA ASP A 53 12.75 11.29 -5.97
C ASP A 53 11.39 10.79 -5.48
N LEU A 54 10.42 10.52 -6.38
CA LEU A 54 9.12 10.01 -5.92
C LEU A 54 9.22 8.55 -5.48
N PRO A 55 8.66 8.20 -4.30
CA PRO A 55 8.59 6.82 -3.83
C PRO A 55 7.99 5.87 -4.85
N THR A 56 8.66 4.76 -5.13
CA THR A 56 8.24 3.74 -6.12
C THR A 56 7.47 2.59 -5.50
N SER A 57 7.27 2.61 -4.19
CA SER A 57 6.47 1.64 -3.44
C SER A 57 5.86 2.28 -2.20
N ILE A 58 4.89 1.60 -1.57
CA ILE A 58 4.30 2.08 -0.32
C ILE A 58 5.34 2.10 0.82
N LEU A 59 6.26 1.14 0.88
CA LEU A 59 7.28 1.06 1.94
C LEU A 59 8.37 2.13 1.83
N SER A 60 8.51 2.77 0.67
CA SER A 60 9.49 3.84 0.43
C SER A 60 8.89 5.24 0.55
N HIS A 61 7.59 5.35 0.85
CA HIS A 61 6.93 6.61 1.19
C HIS A 61 7.30 7.03 2.60
#